data_AF-A0A9P5G732-F1
#
_entry.id   AF-A0A9P5G732-F1
#
_cell.length_a   1.000
_cell.length_b   1.000
_cell.length_c   1.000
_cell.angle_alpha   90.00
_cell.angle_beta   90.00
_cell.angle_gamma   90.00
#
_symmetry.space_group_name_H-M   'P 1'
#
loop_
_entity.id
_entity.type
_entity.pdbx_description
1 polymer ?
#
loop_
_entity_poly.entity_id
_entity_poly.type
_entity_poly.pdbx_seq_one_letter_code
_entity_poly.pdbx_strand_id
1 'polypeptide(L)'
;MVCDHASPPIFLTIFPLVHYINFGDIYSFSEISNYIDKQFDDVLAEESRIKRNPRFTDNRVHALLYFIVATSHGLREQDVEFMKLMSTKVNIIPVISKSDTLTIDELELNKKIIMEDIKYYNIPIYNFLGDSEGSEGDEEYTELNSYLQETLPFAIIGASEILDVGGQKVQARRFPWGIVDVNDNKYSDVSALREVLTRTHLSDLKDNTHFVLYENYRTDKLSKDLPGSVSATPNLDAETSKSHQFQPYPMPRMPSATGTIPGTDSDSGTTSLLAREEHLRAEEEKLRQIEVKVQNEIAQKRRELLAREQELKDLENKLKNDPDALKYTSSFRSETA
;
A
#
# COMPACT_ATOMS: atom_id res chain seq x y z
N MET A 1 40.65 -12.38 -4.16
CA MET A 1 39.88 -11.56 -5.10
C MET A 1 38.44 -11.63 -4.67
N VAL A 2 38.04 -10.74 -3.77
CA VAL A 2 36.63 -10.56 -3.39
C VAL A 2 36.09 -9.55 -4.37
N CYS A 3 35.17 -9.97 -5.23
CA CYS A 3 34.47 -9.10 -6.15
C CYS A 3 33.64 -8.12 -5.31
N ASP A 4 34.09 -6.86 -5.25
CA ASP A 4 33.21 -5.75 -4.90
C ASP A 4 32.06 -5.75 -5.91
N HIS A 5 30.91 -6.28 -5.51
CA HIS A 5 29.65 -6.00 -6.19
C HIS A 5 29.36 -4.52 -5.96
N ALA A 6 29.91 -3.67 -6.83
CA ALA A 6 29.51 -2.28 -6.95
C ALA A 6 28.00 -2.25 -7.19
N SER A 7 27.25 -1.88 -6.15
CA SER A 7 25.81 -1.65 -6.27
C SER A 7 25.56 -0.63 -7.38
N PRO A 8 24.50 -0.79 -8.18
CA PRO A 8 24.19 0.15 -9.25
C PRO A 8 23.99 1.56 -8.67
N PRO A 9 24.36 2.63 -9.41
CA PRO A 9 24.19 3.99 -8.94
C PRO A 9 22.71 4.29 -8.71
N ILE A 10 22.36 4.64 -7.47
CA ILE A 10 21.00 5.02 -7.07
C ILE A 10 20.86 6.53 -7.26
N PHE A 11 19.93 6.93 -8.13
CA PHE A 11 19.56 8.33 -8.32
C PHE A 11 18.51 8.71 -7.28
N LEU A 12 18.97 9.09 -6.09
CA LEU A 12 18.10 9.58 -5.02
C LEU A 12 17.77 11.06 -5.28
N THR A 13 16.50 11.34 -5.57
CA THR A 13 16.00 12.71 -5.68
C THR A 13 15.28 13.06 -4.38
N ILE A 14 15.87 13.95 -3.58
CA ILE A 14 15.27 14.46 -2.34
C ILE A 14 14.61 15.80 -2.67
N PHE A 15 13.31 15.92 -2.40
CA PHE A 15 12.58 17.17 -2.53
C PHE A 15 12.44 17.81 -1.14
N PRO A 16 13.33 18.74 -0.75
CA PRO A 16 13.21 19.44 0.52
C PRO A 16 11.98 20.36 0.47
N LEU A 17 10.92 20.03 1.22
CA LEU A 17 9.69 20.82 1.34
C LEU A 17 9.86 22.06 2.26
N VAL A 18 11.05 22.68 2.25
CA VAL A 18 11.49 23.71 3.20
C VAL A 18 10.70 25.03 3.08
N HIS A 19 9.98 25.24 1.97
CA HIS A 19 9.31 26.51 1.68
C HIS A 19 7.81 26.58 1.99
N TYR A 20 7.13 25.48 2.32
CA TYR A 20 5.65 25.47 2.35
C TYR A 20 5.01 25.63 3.73
N ILE A 21 5.79 25.72 4.82
CA ILE A 21 5.27 25.65 6.19
C ILE A 21 5.58 26.92 7.00
N ASN A 22 5.62 28.10 6.35
CA ASN A 22 5.72 29.35 7.12
C ASN A 22 4.36 29.85 7.65
N PHE A 23 3.23 29.37 7.15
CA PHE A 23 1.91 29.74 7.67
C PHE A 23 0.98 28.55 7.56
N GLY A 24 0.15 28.31 8.58
CA GLY A 24 -0.66 27.11 8.74
C GLY A 24 -1.84 27.01 7.77
N ASP A 25 -1.56 27.09 6.48
CA ASP A 25 -2.52 27.11 5.41
C ASP A 25 -2.60 25.74 4.72
N ILE A 26 -3.83 25.19 4.71
CA ILE A 26 -4.23 23.95 4.04
C ILE A 26 -3.81 23.93 2.55
N TYR A 27 -3.61 25.10 1.95
CA TYR A 27 -3.15 25.29 0.57
C TYR A 27 -1.81 24.62 0.27
N SER A 28 -0.91 24.55 1.25
CA SER A 28 0.39 23.89 1.12
C SER A 28 0.26 22.36 0.94
N PHE A 29 -0.74 21.73 1.55
CA PHE A 29 -0.96 20.29 1.43
C PHE A 29 -1.45 19.91 0.03
N SER A 30 -2.34 20.72 -0.53
CA SER A 30 -2.85 20.52 -1.88
C SER A 30 -1.74 20.67 -2.93
N GLU A 31 -0.77 21.58 -2.74
CA GLU A 31 0.32 21.75 -3.70
C GLU A 31 1.25 20.52 -3.76
N ILE A 32 1.57 19.94 -2.60
CA ILE A 32 2.37 18.70 -2.54
C ILE A 32 1.58 17.54 -3.17
N SER A 33 0.28 17.45 -2.87
CA SER A 33 -0.60 16.43 -3.46
C SER A 33 -0.67 16.56 -4.99
N ASN A 34 -0.83 17.79 -5.49
CA ASN A 34 -0.86 18.09 -6.92
C ASN A 34 0.48 17.79 -7.60
N TYR A 35 1.60 17.99 -6.90
CA TYR A 35 2.91 17.63 -7.43
C TYR A 35 3.02 16.12 -7.66
N ILE A 36 2.59 15.31 -6.70
CA ILE A 36 2.59 13.84 -6.82
C ILE A 36 1.65 13.40 -7.95
N ASP A 37 0.43 13.94 -7.99
CA ASP A 37 -0.54 13.67 -9.07
C ASP A 37 0.02 14.01 -10.44
N LYS A 38 0.73 15.15 -10.55
CA LYS A 38 1.40 15.53 -11.79
C LYS A 38 2.47 14.52 -12.20
N GLN A 39 3.24 13.97 -11.26
CA GLN A 39 4.22 12.92 -11.59
C GLN A 39 3.52 11.66 -12.12
N PHE A 40 2.38 11.28 -11.54
CA PHE A 40 1.58 10.15 -12.05
C PHE A 40 0.95 10.47 -13.42
N ASP A 41 0.43 11.67 -13.62
CA ASP A 41 -0.14 12.12 -14.91
C ASP A 41 0.93 12.13 -16.02
N ASP A 42 2.16 12.57 -15.73
CA ASP A 42 3.27 12.57 -16.69
C ASP A 42 3.63 11.14 -17.13
N VAL A 43 3.65 10.18 -16.19
CA VAL A 43 3.89 8.76 -16.48
C VAL A 43 2.72 8.17 -17.28
N LEU A 44 1.48 8.43 -16.88
CA LEU A 44 0.28 7.95 -17.57
C LEU A 44 0.22 8.49 -19.00
N ALA A 45 0.56 9.76 -19.20
CA ALA A 45 0.62 10.39 -20.51
C ALA A 45 1.69 9.75 -21.39
N GLU A 46 2.86 9.38 -20.84
CA GLU A 46 3.90 8.68 -21.58
C GLU A 46 3.50 7.22 -21.91
N GLU A 47 2.90 6.49 -20.97
CA GLU A 47 2.40 5.12 -21.18
C GLU A 47 1.31 5.05 -22.26
N SER A 48 0.51 6.10 -22.37
CA SER A 48 -0.57 6.28 -23.35
C SER A 48 -0.07 6.63 -24.76
N ARG A 49 1.20 7.01 -24.93
CA ARG A 49 1.76 7.34 -26.26
C ARG A 49 1.97 6.08 -27.10
N ILE A 50 1.57 6.16 -28.37
CA ILE A 50 1.76 5.08 -29.36
C ILE A 50 3.24 4.79 -29.62
N LYS A 51 4.09 5.84 -29.62
CA LYS A 51 5.56 5.72 -29.68
C LYS A 51 6.13 6.17 -28.35
N ARG A 52 6.45 5.21 -27.50
CA ARG A 52 7.02 5.45 -26.17
C ARG A 52 8.47 5.86 -26.27
N ASN A 53 8.89 6.82 -25.46
CA ASN A 53 10.30 7.18 -25.36
C ASN A 53 11.07 6.14 -24.53
N PRO A 54 12.05 5.40 -25.10
CA PRO A 54 12.83 4.43 -24.35
C PRO A 54 13.78 5.05 -23.31
N ARG A 55 13.95 6.38 -23.32
CA ARG A 55 14.75 7.12 -22.34
C ARG A 55 13.90 7.80 -21.25
N PHE A 56 12.64 7.44 -21.12
CA PHE A 56 11.79 8.01 -20.08
C PHE A 56 12.33 7.65 -18.69
N THR A 57 12.55 8.66 -17.86
CA THR A 57 13.00 8.49 -16.47
C THR A 57 11.80 8.50 -15.55
N ASP A 58 11.74 7.53 -14.64
CA ASP A 58 10.70 7.47 -13.62
C ASP A 58 10.94 8.56 -12.55
N ASN A 59 10.07 9.56 -12.54
CA ASN A 59 10.11 10.66 -11.58
C ASN A 59 9.07 10.52 -10.45
N ARG A 60 8.43 9.35 -10.32
CA ARG A 60 7.44 9.11 -9.26
C ARG A 60 8.07 9.19 -7.88
N VAL A 61 7.27 9.63 -6.91
CA VAL A 61 7.70 9.70 -5.51
C VAL A 61 7.44 8.33 -4.88
N HIS A 62 8.52 7.62 -4.54
CA HIS A 62 8.44 6.27 -3.99
C HIS A 62 8.25 6.21 -2.48
N ALA A 63 8.70 7.24 -1.75
CA ALA A 63 8.59 7.31 -0.31
C ALA A 63 8.48 8.77 0.16
N LEU A 64 7.68 8.99 1.20
CA LEU A 64 7.52 10.26 1.89
C LEU A 64 7.96 10.08 3.34
N LEU A 65 9.08 10.71 3.70
CA LEU A 65 9.51 10.81 5.10
C LEU A 65 8.71 11.90 5.79
N TYR A 66 7.83 11.50 6.71
CA TYR A 66 7.02 12.45 7.45
C TYR A 66 7.68 12.78 8.80
N PHE A 67 8.17 14.01 8.92
CA PHE A 67 8.85 14.48 10.12
C PHE A 67 7.84 14.97 11.16
N ILE A 68 7.58 14.12 12.14
CA ILE A 68 6.76 14.42 13.31
C ILE A 68 7.61 15.24 14.29
N VAL A 69 7.01 16.30 14.82
CA VAL A 69 7.64 17.08 15.89
C VAL A 69 7.60 16.23 17.15
N ALA A 70 8.71 16.20 17.90
CA ALA A 70 8.79 15.55 19.21
C ALA A 70 7.86 16.24 20.23
N THR A 71 6.55 15.97 20.16
CA THR A 71 5.53 16.41 21.11
C THR A 71 5.21 15.26 22.05
N SER A 72 5.39 15.42 23.36
CA SER A 72 5.07 14.38 24.37
C SER A 72 3.58 14.04 24.51
N HIS A 73 2.73 14.49 23.58
CA HIS A 73 1.28 14.41 23.62
C HIS A 73 0.66 13.69 22.40
N GLY A 74 1.48 13.18 21.47
CA GLY A 74 1.00 12.45 20.29
C GLY A 74 0.97 13.27 19.00
N LEU A 75 0.18 12.81 18.03
CA LEU A 75 0.06 13.43 16.70
C LEU A 75 -0.86 14.66 16.72
N ARG A 76 -0.47 15.72 16.00
CA ARG A 76 -1.33 16.88 15.82
C ARG A 76 -2.42 16.58 14.79
N GLU A 77 -3.57 17.22 14.93
CA GLU A 77 -4.71 17.04 14.00
C GLU A 77 -4.33 17.31 12.54
N GLN A 78 -3.50 18.34 12.29
CA GLN A 78 -2.96 18.64 10.97
C GLN A 78 -2.07 17.53 10.41
N ASP A 79 -1.28 16.87 11.27
CA ASP A 79 -0.43 15.74 10.87
C ASP A 79 -1.32 14.55 10.45
N VAL A 80 -2.38 14.29 11.19
CA VAL A 80 -3.36 13.22 10.90
C VAL A 80 -4.04 13.46 9.55
N GLU A 81 -4.55 14.67 9.30
CA GLU A 81 -5.22 15.02 8.05
C GLU A 81 -4.26 14.89 6.85
N PHE A 82 -3.05 15.41 6.98
CA PHE A 82 -2.05 15.33 5.92
C PHE A 82 -1.64 13.89 5.63
N MET A 83 -1.32 13.10 6.66
CA MET A 83 -0.90 11.71 6.45
C MET A 83 -2.02 10.87 5.82
N LYS A 84 -3.28 11.07 6.22
CA LYS A 84 -4.43 10.39 5.59
C LYS A 84 -4.62 10.75 4.13
N LEU A 85 -4.43 12.03 3.78
CA LEU A 85 -4.54 12.47 2.40
C LEU A 85 -3.44 11.84 1.54
N MET A 86 -2.20 11.85 2.06
CA MET A 86 -1.02 11.42 1.30
C MET A 86 -0.86 9.90 1.25
N SER A 87 -1.38 9.15 2.22
CA SER A 87 -1.25 7.69 2.27
C SER A 87 -1.86 6.97 1.08
N THR A 88 -2.82 7.61 0.40
CA THR A 88 -3.44 7.06 -0.82
C THR A 88 -2.55 7.17 -2.06
N LYS A 89 -1.49 7.99 -2.00
CA LYS A 89 -0.66 8.36 -3.15
C LYS A 89 0.82 8.03 -3.00
N VAL A 90 1.33 7.95 -1.77
CA VAL A 90 2.76 7.72 -1.49
C VAL A 90 2.95 6.85 -0.24
N ASN A 91 4.03 6.06 -0.22
CA ASN A 91 4.45 5.31 0.95
C ASN A 91 4.93 6.26 2.05
N ILE A 92 4.20 6.34 3.16
CA ILE A 92 4.56 7.21 4.28
C ILE A 92 5.40 6.45 5.29
N ILE A 93 6.57 7.01 5.62
CA ILE A 93 7.42 6.53 6.71
C ILE A 93 7.45 7.62 7.79
N PRO A 94 6.84 7.39 8.97
CA PRO A 94 6.83 8.35 10.05
C PRO A 94 8.19 8.40 10.76
N VAL A 95 8.67 9.62 11.01
CA VAL A 95 9.99 9.89 11.58
C VAL A 95 9.88 10.97 12.64
N ILE A 96 10.33 10.71 13.87
CA ILE A 96 10.44 11.70 14.93
C ILE A 96 11.70 12.54 14.68
N SER A 97 11.49 13.84 14.48
CA SER A 97 12.57 14.80 14.30
C SER A 97 13.16 15.27 15.62
N LYS A 98 14.47 15.59 15.62
CA LYS A 98 15.18 16.15 16.78
C LYS A 98 15.00 15.31 18.05
N SER A 99 15.18 13.99 17.93
CA SER A 99 15.03 13.08 19.08
C SER A 99 15.99 13.39 20.23
N ASP A 100 17.06 14.16 19.98
CA ASP A 100 17.98 14.70 21.00
C ASP A 100 17.33 15.63 22.03
N THR A 101 16.11 16.10 21.75
CA THR A 101 15.33 16.94 22.68
C THR A 101 14.56 16.15 23.73
N LEU A 102 14.42 14.83 23.54
CA LEU A 102 13.71 13.93 24.44
C LEU A 102 14.71 13.04 25.19
N THR A 103 14.38 12.68 26.42
CA THR A 103 15.05 11.59 27.12
C THR A 103 14.68 10.24 26.51
N ILE A 104 15.44 9.18 26.83
CA ILE A 104 15.21 7.83 26.30
C ILE A 104 13.80 7.33 26.70
N ASP A 105 13.41 7.54 27.96
CA ASP A 105 12.10 7.12 28.48
C ASP A 105 10.96 7.91 27.82
N GLU A 106 11.14 9.22 27.63
CA GLU A 106 10.15 10.06 26.92
C GLU A 106 10.04 9.69 25.45
N LEU A 107 11.14 9.32 24.81
CA LEU A 107 11.15 8.89 23.41
C LEU A 107 10.35 7.59 23.25
N GLU A 108 10.55 6.61 24.13
CA GLU A 108 9.80 5.36 24.11
C GLU A 108 8.30 5.59 24.33
N LEU A 109 7.94 6.43 25.31
CA LEU A 109 6.55 6.82 25.54
C LEU A 109 5.96 7.53 24.32
N ASN A 110 6.70 8.46 23.71
CA ASN A 110 6.23 9.20 22.54
C ASN A 110 6.06 8.30 21.32
N LYS A 111 6.99 7.37 21.07
CA LYS A 111 6.86 6.35 20.01
C LYS A 111 5.56 5.56 20.20
N LYS A 112 5.28 5.13 21.43
CA LYS A 112 4.05 4.38 21.75
C LYS A 112 2.79 5.20 21.50
N ILE A 113 2.73 6.44 21.99
CA ILE A 113 1.56 7.32 21.81
C ILE A 113 1.32 7.58 20.32
N ILE A 114 2.37 7.93 19.56
CA ILE A 114 2.26 8.17 18.11
C ILE A 114 1.75 6.92 17.38
N MET A 115 2.25 5.73 17.72
CA MET A 115 1.79 4.48 17.11
C MET A 115 0.34 4.13 17.48
N GLU A 116 -0.09 4.44 18.71
CA GLU A 116 -1.48 4.30 19.13
C GLU A 116 -2.38 5.26 18.35
N ASP A 117 -1.97 6.52 18.17
CA ASP A 117 -2.70 7.51 17.37
C ASP A 117 -2.82 7.09 15.90
N ILE A 118 -1.73 6.63 15.28
CA ILE A 118 -1.73 6.13 13.89
C ILE A 118 -2.76 5.01 13.72
N LYS A 119 -2.82 4.08 14.68
CA LYS A 119 -3.80 2.98 14.68
C LYS A 119 -5.22 3.49 14.92
N TYR A 120 -5.41 4.38 15.89
CA TYR A 120 -6.71 4.94 16.23
C TYR A 120 -7.33 5.70 15.06
N TYR A 121 -6.54 6.53 14.38
CA TYR A 121 -6.98 7.28 13.22
C TYR A 121 -6.99 6.46 11.92
N ASN A 122 -6.52 5.21 11.96
CA ASN A 122 -6.40 4.29 10.84
C ASN A 122 -5.61 4.91 9.66
N ILE A 123 -4.44 5.47 9.97
CA ILE A 123 -3.56 6.08 8.98
C ILE A 123 -2.73 4.96 8.32
N PRO A 124 -2.86 4.75 7.00
CA PRO A 124 -2.03 3.78 6.29
C PRO A 124 -0.61 4.31 6.19
N ILE A 125 0.31 3.72 6.97
CA ILE A 125 1.75 3.91 6.82
C ILE A 125 2.36 2.72 6.09
N TYR A 126 3.57 2.87 5.58
CA TYR A 126 4.30 1.76 4.97
C TYR A 126 4.48 0.63 6.00
N ASN A 127 4.09 -0.58 5.62
CA ASN A 127 4.16 -1.76 6.48
C ASN A 127 5.31 -2.66 6.02
N PHE A 128 6.35 -2.76 6.83
CA PHE A 128 7.52 -3.60 6.53
C PHE A 128 7.19 -5.11 6.53
N LEU A 129 6.09 -5.51 7.16
CA LEU A 129 5.65 -6.90 7.23
C LEU A 129 4.74 -7.31 6.06
N GLY A 130 4.26 -6.36 5.25
CA GLY A 130 3.20 -6.59 4.27
C GLY A 130 3.57 -7.51 3.11
N ASP A 131 4.84 -7.49 2.70
CA ASP A 131 5.31 -8.18 1.49
C ASP A 131 6.06 -9.50 1.79
N SER A 132 6.00 -9.98 3.04
CA SER A 132 6.71 -11.19 3.49
C SER A 132 6.23 -12.49 2.83
N GLU A 133 5.09 -12.48 2.14
CA GLU A 133 4.51 -13.67 1.47
C GLU A 133 5.37 -14.17 0.29
N GLY A 134 6.26 -13.33 -0.25
CA GLY A 134 7.16 -13.70 -1.35
C GLY A 134 8.56 -14.19 -0.93
N SER A 135 8.91 -14.05 0.35
CA SER A 135 10.27 -14.25 0.88
C SER A 135 10.35 -15.38 1.90
N GLU A 136 9.42 -16.34 1.85
CA GLU A 136 9.44 -17.59 2.62
C GLU A 136 10.73 -18.39 2.34
N GLY A 137 11.83 -18.04 3.01
CA GLY A 137 13.14 -18.64 2.82
C GLY A 137 14.32 -17.77 3.22
N ASP A 138 14.11 -16.46 3.43
CA ASP A 138 15.14 -15.55 3.97
C ASP A 138 14.79 -15.13 5.40
N GLU A 139 15.27 -15.92 6.36
CA GLU A 139 15.10 -15.66 7.80
C GLU A 139 15.70 -14.29 8.19
N GLU A 140 16.83 -13.90 7.60
CA GLU A 140 17.50 -12.63 7.89
C GLU A 140 16.65 -11.44 7.43
N TYR A 141 16.03 -11.53 6.25
CA TYR A 141 15.10 -10.50 5.76
C TYR A 141 13.87 -10.35 6.67
N THR A 142 13.31 -11.49 7.12
CA THR A 142 12.13 -11.52 7.97
C THR A 142 12.39 -10.92 9.36
N GLU A 143 13.55 -11.25 9.94
CA GLU A 143 14.01 -10.67 11.21
C GLU A 143 14.24 -9.16 11.08
N LEU A 144 14.88 -8.72 10.00
CA LEU A 144 15.10 -7.29 9.73
C LEU A 144 13.77 -6.53 9.63
N ASN A 145 12.80 -7.07 8.90
CA ASN A 145 11.50 -6.42 8.71
C ASN A 145 10.73 -6.31 10.03
N SER A 146 10.83 -7.32 10.89
CA SER A 146 10.26 -7.30 12.24
C SER A 146 10.92 -6.21 13.10
N TYR A 147 12.25 -6.14 13.09
CA TYR A 147 13.01 -5.11 13.79
C TYR A 147 12.64 -3.69 13.32
N LEU A 148 12.53 -3.47 12.01
CA LEU A 148 12.16 -2.17 11.45
C LEU A 148 10.73 -1.77 11.82
N GLN A 149 9.80 -2.72 11.79
CA GLN A 149 8.41 -2.48 12.16
C GLN A 149 8.27 -2.10 13.65
N GLU A 150 9.04 -2.72 14.54
CA GLU A 150 9.09 -2.38 15.97
C GLU A 150 9.78 -1.05 16.23
N THR A 151 10.73 -0.66 15.39
CA THR A 151 11.49 0.59 15.53
C THR A 151 10.65 1.83 15.16
N LEU A 152 9.57 1.65 14.39
CA LEU A 152 8.68 2.73 13.98
C LEU A 152 7.96 3.42 15.16
N PRO A 153 7.84 4.76 15.14
CA PRO A 153 8.45 5.69 14.19
C PRO A 153 9.96 5.88 14.43
N PHE A 154 10.74 6.04 13.35
CA PHE A 154 12.20 6.20 13.46
C PHE A 154 12.56 7.50 14.19
N ALA A 155 13.49 7.44 15.14
CA ALA A 155 13.96 8.60 15.89
C ALA A 155 15.28 9.12 15.34
N ILE A 156 15.25 10.30 14.70
CA ILE A 156 16.44 10.82 14.01
C ILE A 156 16.98 12.12 14.61
N ILE A 157 18.30 12.21 14.56
CA ILE A 157 19.06 13.40 14.92
C ILE A 157 19.75 13.91 13.65
N GLY A 158 19.54 15.17 13.28
CA GLY A 158 20.27 15.77 12.17
C GLY A 158 21.67 16.19 12.59
N ALA A 159 22.72 15.80 11.87
CA ALA A 159 24.07 16.30 12.12
C ALA A 159 24.22 17.75 11.63
N SER A 160 24.85 18.61 12.44
CA SER A 160 25.20 19.98 12.03
C SER A 160 26.63 20.08 11.50
N GLU A 161 27.53 19.22 11.96
CA GLU A 161 28.98 19.32 11.69
C GLU A 161 29.61 17.93 11.56
N ILE A 162 30.74 17.86 10.85
CA ILE A 162 31.61 16.68 10.81
C ILE A 162 32.76 16.95 11.78
N LEU A 163 32.86 16.13 12.83
CA LEU A 163 33.88 16.26 13.87
C LEU A 163 34.91 15.14 13.71
N ASP A 164 36.17 15.46 14.00
CA ASP A 164 37.23 14.45 14.13
C ASP A 164 37.28 13.98 15.58
N VAL A 165 36.84 12.74 15.82
CA VAL A 165 36.87 12.10 17.14
C VAL A 165 37.80 10.91 17.04
N GLY A 166 39.02 11.06 17.60
CA GLY A 166 40.00 9.97 17.62
C GLY A 166 40.59 9.60 16.25
N GLY A 167 40.66 10.54 15.30
CA GLY A 167 41.21 10.32 13.96
C GLY A 167 40.17 9.83 12.94
N GLN A 168 38.91 9.64 13.36
CA GLN A 168 37.80 9.32 12.48
C GLN A 168 36.87 10.54 12.35
N LYS A 169 36.54 10.86 11.10
CA LYS A 169 35.54 11.89 10.78
C LYS A 169 34.15 11.33 10.98
N VAL A 170 33.49 11.74 12.05
CA VAL A 170 32.13 11.33 12.41
C VAL A 170 31.16 12.50 12.23
N GLN A 171 29.96 12.21 11.76
CA GLN A 171 28.88 13.20 11.70
C GLN A 171 28.23 13.28 13.09
N ALA A 172 28.40 14.41 13.76
CA ALA A 172 28.04 14.52 15.17
C ALA A 172 27.44 15.89 15.51
N ARG A 173 26.64 15.94 16.59
CA ARG A 173 26.21 17.19 17.21
C ARG A 173 26.98 17.43 18.49
N ARG A 174 27.52 18.65 18.63
CA ARG A 174 28.19 19.09 19.85
C ARG A 174 27.21 19.84 20.75
N PHE A 175 27.13 19.41 22.00
CA PHE A 175 26.46 20.10 23.08
C PHE A 175 27.50 20.57 24.12
N PRO A 176 27.14 21.53 25.00
CA PRO A 176 28.02 21.93 26.10
C PRO A 176 28.43 20.77 27.03
N TRP A 177 27.60 19.72 27.13
CA TRP A 177 27.80 18.56 28.00
C TRP A 177 28.35 17.32 27.29
N GLY A 178 28.54 17.33 25.97
CA GLY A 178 29.01 16.15 25.26
C GLY A 178 28.88 16.24 23.74
N ILE A 179 29.30 15.16 23.07
CA ILE A 179 29.18 15.00 21.63
C ILE A 179 28.31 13.78 21.38
N VAL A 180 27.32 13.92 20.51
CA VAL A 180 26.43 12.83 20.09
C VAL A 180 26.76 12.48 18.65
N ASP A 181 27.22 11.25 18.42
CA ASP A 181 27.37 10.70 17.07
C ASP A 181 25.98 10.39 16.51
N VAL A 182 25.71 10.88 15.30
CA VAL A 182 24.42 10.70 14.63
C VAL A 182 24.29 9.30 14.02
N ASN A 183 25.39 8.62 13.74
CA ASN A 183 25.36 7.28 13.15
C ASN A 183 25.26 6.17 14.20
N ASP A 184 25.36 6.50 15.49
CA ASP A 184 25.25 5.53 16.57
C ASP A 184 23.78 5.11 16.77
N ASN A 185 23.51 3.82 16.55
CA ASN A 185 22.18 3.22 16.65
C ASN A 185 21.62 3.26 18.08
N LYS A 186 22.45 3.54 19.09
CA LYS A 186 21.98 3.75 20.46
C LYS A 186 21.20 5.04 20.63
N TYR A 187 21.55 6.08 19.88
CA TYR A 187 21.00 7.43 20.04
C TYR A 187 20.12 7.85 18.85
N SER A 188 20.35 7.27 17.67
CA SER A 188 19.60 7.64 16.47
C SER A 188 19.42 6.49 15.50
N ASP A 189 18.21 6.39 14.96
CA ASP A 189 17.83 5.40 13.95
C ASP A 189 18.18 5.86 12.52
N VAL A 190 19.03 6.89 12.35
CA VAL A 190 19.41 7.43 11.02
C VAL A 190 20.11 6.37 10.17
N SER A 191 20.93 5.53 10.78
CA SER A 191 21.63 4.45 10.08
C SER A 191 20.65 3.42 9.52
N ALA A 192 19.66 2.99 10.33
CA ALA A 192 18.60 2.09 9.90
C ALA A 192 17.73 2.72 8.80
N LEU A 193 17.29 3.96 8.99
CA LEU A 193 16.49 4.68 7.98
C LEU A 193 17.24 4.83 6.64
N ARG A 194 18.54 5.12 6.67
CA ARG A 194 19.38 5.21 5.47
C ARG A 194 19.44 3.86 4.75
N GLU A 195 19.63 2.78 5.48
CA GLU A 195 19.71 1.43 4.92
C GLU A 195 18.39 1.02 4.25
N VAL A 196 17.26 1.28 4.91
CA VAL A 196 15.91 1.07 4.36
C VAL A 196 15.72 1.78 3.03
N LEU A 197 16.05 3.08 2.97
CA LEU A 197 15.79 3.91 1.79
C LEU A 197 16.75 3.67 0.64
N THR A 198 17.96 3.17 0.91
CA THR A 198 19.01 3.07 -0.11
C THR A 198 19.38 1.65 -0.50
N ARG A 199 19.07 0.64 0.32
CA ARG A 199 19.58 -0.71 0.06
C ARG A 199 18.51 -1.78 0.17
N THR A 200 17.86 -1.90 1.32
CA THR A 200 17.03 -3.07 1.63
C THR A 200 15.64 -2.97 1.00
N HIS A 201 14.93 -1.87 1.23
CA HIS A 201 13.51 -1.73 0.87
C HIS A 201 13.26 -0.80 -0.33
N LEU A 202 14.30 -0.32 -1.01
CA LEU A 202 14.13 0.59 -2.14
C LEU A 202 13.31 -0.06 -3.28
N SER A 203 13.57 -1.34 -3.57
CA SER A 203 12.83 -2.09 -4.58
C SER A 203 11.36 -2.22 -4.19
N ASP A 204 11.08 -2.66 -2.96
CA ASP A 204 9.73 -2.87 -2.43
C ASP A 204 8.92 -1.57 -2.41
N LEU A 205 9.54 -0.45 -2.01
CA LEU A 205 8.90 0.87 -2.08
C LEU A 205 8.53 1.26 -3.50
N LYS A 206 9.39 0.93 -4.49
CA LYS A 206 9.09 1.19 -5.91
C LYS A 206 7.97 0.29 -6.42
N ASP A 207 8.00 -0.99 -6.06
CA ASP A 207 7.02 -1.97 -6.48
C ASP A 207 5.65 -1.65 -5.90
N ASN A 208 5.56 -1.31 -4.60
CA ASN A 208 4.31 -0.84 -4.01
C ASN A 208 3.80 0.46 -4.64
N THR A 209 4.72 1.38 -4.98
CA THR A 209 4.35 2.60 -5.72
C THR A 209 3.78 2.28 -7.09
N HIS A 210 4.35 1.31 -7.79
CA HIS A 210 3.90 0.95 -9.12
C HIS A 210 2.60 0.14 -9.10
N PHE A 211 2.57 -0.97 -8.37
CA PHE A 211 1.47 -1.95 -8.43
C PHE A 211 0.25 -1.55 -7.62
N VAL A 212 0.42 -0.76 -6.56
CA VAL A 212 -0.69 -0.35 -5.69
C VAL A 212 -1.03 1.11 -5.95
N LEU A 213 -0.11 2.03 -5.65
CA LEU A 213 -0.43 3.46 -5.62
C LEU A 213 -0.72 4.02 -7.03
N TYR A 214 0.17 3.75 -8.00
CA TYR A 214 0.00 4.21 -9.37
C TYR A 214 -1.15 3.51 -10.10
N GLU A 215 -1.30 2.18 -9.95
CA GLU A 215 -2.43 1.47 -10.60
C GLU A 215 -3.79 1.88 -10.03
N ASN A 216 -3.90 2.15 -8.72
CA ASN A 216 -5.12 2.73 -8.15
C ASN A 216 -5.42 4.10 -8.76
N TYR A 217 -4.41 4.97 -8.84
CA TYR A 217 -4.54 6.29 -9.46
C TYR A 217 -4.94 6.22 -10.94
N ARG A 218 -4.30 5.31 -11.70
CA ARG A 218 -4.58 5.06 -13.11
C ARG A 218 -6.01 4.57 -13.32
N THR A 219 -6.47 3.64 -12.50
CA THR A 219 -7.85 3.12 -12.54
C THR A 219 -8.86 4.24 -12.23
N ASP A 220 -8.59 5.06 -11.24
CA ASP A 220 -9.43 6.21 -10.87
C ASP A 220 -9.48 7.29 -11.96
N LYS A 221 -8.38 7.56 -12.65
CA LYS A 221 -8.34 8.52 -13.77
C LYS A 221 -9.06 7.99 -14.99
N LEU A 222 -8.77 6.76 -15.40
CA LEU A 222 -9.41 6.16 -16.57
C LEU A 222 -10.91 5.98 -16.37
N SER A 223 -11.36 5.60 -15.16
CA SER A 223 -12.79 5.48 -14.86
C SER A 223 -13.54 6.81 -14.90
N LYS A 224 -12.89 7.92 -14.55
CA LYS A 224 -13.45 9.28 -14.66
C LYS A 224 -13.53 9.78 -16.11
N ASP A 225 -12.58 9.37 -16.96
CA ASP A 225 -12.50 9.76 -18.36
C ASP A 225 -13.42 8.92 -19.29
N LEU A 226 -14.13 7.90 -18.78
CA LEU A 226 -15.19 7.22 -19.51
C LEU A 226 -16.51 8.02 -19.42
N PRO A 227 -16.98 8.69 -20.50
CA PRO A 227 -18.29 9.33 -20.49
C PRO A 227 -19.38 8.25 -20.59
N GLY A 228 -19.88 7.80 -19.43
CA GLY A 228 -21.01 6.86 -19.40
C GLY A 228 -21.22 6.05 -18.13
N SER A 229 -20.32 6.09 -17.14
CA SER A 229 -20.54 5.37 -15.88
C SER A 229 -21.14 6.30 -14.82
N VAL A 230 -22.45 6.16 -14.59
CA VAL A 230 -23.17 6.78 -13.48
C VAL A 230 -22.55 6.35 -12.16
N SER A 231 -21.89 7.28 -11.48
CA SER A 231 -21.47 7.14 -10.09
C SER A 231 -22.71 7.19 -9.20
N ALA A 232 -23.04 6.04 -8.60
CA ALA A 232 -24.04 5.96 -7.55
C ALA A 232 -23.36 6.00 -6.19
N THR A 233 -23.41 7.14 -5.51
CA THR A 233 -23.38 7.26 -4.04
C THR A 233 -24.03 8.60 -3.63
N PRO A 234 -24.43 8.79 -2.36
CA PRO A 234 -25.23 7.93 -1.50
C PRO A 234 -26.46 8.70 -0.95
N ASN A 235 -27.50 8.03 -0.49
CA ASN A 235 -28.45 8.68 0.43
C ASN A 235 -28.88 7.71 1.54
N LEU A 236 -28.35 8.00 2.72
CA LEU A 236 -28.89 7.55 4.00
C LEU A 236 -30.16 8.36 4.24
N ASP A 237 -31.28 7.69 4.50
CA ASP A 237 -32.22 8.02 5.57
C ASP A 237 -33.45 7.08 5.56
N ALA A 238 -33.81 6.65 6.78
CA ALA A 238 -35.10 6.16 7.26
C ALA A 238 -35.55 4.70 6.98
N GLU A 239 -35.58 3.98 8.11
CA GLU A 239 -36.29 2.74 8.44
C GLU A 239 -37.69 2.60 7.82
N THR A 240 -38.08 1.37 7.46
CA THR A 240 -39.21 0.64 8.08
C THR A 240 -39.50 -0.66 7.33
N SER A 241 -39.56 -1.75 8.10
CA SER A 241 -40.05 -3.09 7.80
C SER A 241 -41.31 -3.15 6.90
N LYS A 242 -41.28 -3.99 5.86
CA LYS A 242 -42.35 -4.96 5.54
C LYS A 242 -41.99 -5.85 4.33
N SER A 243 -42.42 -7.10 4.45
CA SER A 243 -42.39 -8.16 3.45
C SER A 243 -43.20 -7.83 2.20
N HIS A 244 -42.70 -8.21 1.01
CA HIS A 244 -43.39 -9.08 0.03
C HIS A 244 -42.79 -8.96 -1.40
N GLN A 245 -42.64 -10.13 -2.01
CA GLN A 245 -42.83 -10.46 -3.43
C GLN A 245 -41.94 -9.84 -4.51
N PHE A 246 -41.20 -10.77 -5.14
CA PHE A 246 -40.75 -10.76 -6.54
C PHE A 246 -41.68 -9.98 -7.48
N GLN A 247 -41.12 -9.01 -8.20
CA GLN A 247 -41.66 -8.52 -9.47
C GLN A 247 -40.54 -8.47 -10.53
N PRO A 248 -40.80 -8.91 -11.77
CA PRO A 248 -39.82 -8.91 -12.85
C PRO A 248 -39.69 -7.53 -13.53
N TYR A 249 -38.50 -7.25 -14.06
CA TYR A 249 -38.13 -6.01 -14.76
C TYR A 249 -39.02 -5.69 -15.98
N PRO A 250 -39.32 -4.41 -16.25
CA PRO A 250 -40.02 -3.99 -17.46
C PRO A 250 -39.08 -3.93 -18.67
N MET A 251 -39.53 -4.50 -19.79
CA MET A 251 -38.83 -4.50 -21.08
C MET A 251 -38.85 -3.10 -21.76
N PRO A 252 -37.84 -2.75 -22.58
CA PRO A 252 -37.82 -1.47 -23.30
C PRO A 252 -38.87 -1.38 -24.41
N ARG A 253 -39.48 -0.20 -24.54
CA ARG A 253 -40.46 0.15 -25.59
C ARG A 253 -39.76 0.41 -26.93
N MET A 254 -40.16 -0.31 -27.98
CA MET A 254 -39.74 -0.03 -29.36
C MET A 254 -40.39 1.27 -29.88
N PRO A 255 -39.67 2.12 -30.65
CA PRO A 255 -40.28 3.29 -31.27
C PRO A 255 -41.06 2.94 -32.55
N SER A 256 -42.21 3.60 -32.69
CA SER A 256 -43.13 3.50 -33.82
C SER A 256 -42.65 4.36 -35.00
N ALA A 257 -42.75 3.80 -36.21
CA ALA A 257 -42.33 4.38 -37.47
C ALA A 257 -43.29 5.46 -37.99
N THR A 258 -42.77 6.62 -38.40
CA THR A 258 -43.30 7.47 -39.49
C THR A 258 -42.19 8.43 -39.93
N GLY A 259 -41.81 8.41 -41.22
CA GLY A 259 -40.92 9.43 -41.81
C GLY A 259 -39.98 8.95 -42.93
N THR A 260 -40.54 8.81 -44.13
CA THR A 260 -39.99 8.96 -45.50
C THR A 260 -38.47 9.03 -45.76
N ILE A 261 -37.99 8.13 -46.65
CA ILE A 261 -36.62 8.01 -47.22
C ILE A 261 -36.49 8.85 -48.53
N PRO A 262 -35.30 9.38 -48.89
CA PRO A 262 -34.44 8.73 -49.91
C PRO A 262 -32.93 8.93 -49.60
N GLY A 263 -31.97 8.01 -49.75
CA GLY A 263 -31.77 6.82 -50.56
C GLY A 263 -30.32 6.32 -50.31
N THR A 264 -29.89 5.32 -51.10
CA THR A 264 -28.57 4.65 -51.17
C THR A 264 -28.35 3.41 -50.29
N ASP A 265 -28.51 2.25 -50.95
CA ASP A 265 -27.78 0.98 -50.84
C ASP A 265 -27.90 0.15 -49.55
N SER A 266 -29.03 -0.55 -49.45
CA SER A 266 -29.28 -1.63 -48.48
C SER A 266 -29.14 -3.00 -49.15
N ASP A 267 -27.97 -3.65 -49.02
CA ASP A 267 -27.88 -5.12 -49.12
C ASP A 267 -26.71 -5.75 -48.31
N SER A 268 -26.08 -4.99 -47.39
CA SER A 268 -24.96 -5.48 -46.58
C SER A 268 -25.18 -5.44 -45.05
N GLY A 269 -26.28 -4.82 -44.59
CA GLY A 269 -26.53 -4.60 -43.15
C GLY A 269 -27.29 -5.74 -42.45
N THR A 270 -28.09 -6.53 -43.17
CA THR A 270 -28.92 -7.59 -42.60
C THR A 270 -28.13 -8.84 -42.23
N THR A 271 -27.13 -9.20 -43.04
CA THR A 271 -26.18 -10.29 -42.76
C THR A 271 -25.26 -9.96 -41.57
N SER A 272 -24.87 -8.69 -41.41
CA SER A 272 -24.06 -8.21 -40.28
C SER A 272 -24.78 -8.28 -38.93
N LEU A 273 -26.09 -7.97 -38.89
CA LEU A 273 -26.87 -7.99 -37.64
C LEU A 273 -27.14 -9.43 -37.16
N LEU A 274 -27.46 -10.35 -38.07
CA LEU A 274 -27.66 -11.76 -37.74
C LEU A 274 -26.37 -12.43 -37.23
N ALA A 275 -25.23 -12.14 -37.87
CA ALA A 275 -23.93 -12.63 -37.42
C ALA A 275 -23.54 -12.09 -36.03
N ARG A 276 -23.93 -10.85 -35.71
CA ARG A 276 -23.68 -10.26 -34.38
C ARG A 276 -24.62 -10.82 -33.31
N GLU A 277 -25.87 -11.12 -33.65
CA GLU A 277 -26.82 -11.77 -32.74
C GLU A 277 -26.41 -13.22 -32.42
N GLU A 278 -25.95 -13.99 -33.41
CA GLU A 278 -25.42 -15.33 -33.20
C GLU A 278 -24.14 -15.33 -32.34
N HIS A 279 -23.24 -14.37 -32.57
CA HIS A 279 -22.04 -14.22 -31.75
C HIS A 279 -22.38 -13.92 -30.29
N LEU A 280 -23.35 -13.02 -30.04
CA LEU A 280 -23.78 -12.68 -28.68
C LEU A 280 -24.42 -13.87 -27.96
N ARG A 281 -25.24 -14.68 -28.64
CA ARG A 281 -25.83 -15.90 -28.06
C ARG A 281 -24.78 -16.95 -27.71
N ALA A 282 -23.79 -17.15 -28.59
CA ALA A 282 -22.69 -18.08 -28.34
C ALA A 282 -21.84 -17.65 -27.13
N GLU A 283 -21.62 -16.34 -26.97
CA GLU A 283 -20.87 -15.77 -25.85
C GLU A 283 -21.65 -15.86 -24.53
N GLU A 284 -22.96 -15.61 -24.55
CA GLU A 284 -23.84 -15.76 -23.39
C GLU A 284 -23.89 -17.22 -22.90
N GLU A 285 -23.97 -18.18 -23.82
CA GLU A 285 -23.95 -19.61 -23.47
C GLU A 285 -22.59 -20.05 -22.90
N LYS A 286 -21.50 -19.49 -23.43
CA LYS A 286 -20.15 -19.74 -22.90
C LYS A 286 -19.98 -19.15 -21.50
N LEU A 287 -20.48 -17.93 -21.26
CA LEU A 287 -20.47 -17.30 -19.94
C LEU A 287 -21.30 -18.09 -18.93
N ARG A 288 -22.47 -18.59 -19.33
CA ARG A 288 -23.33 -19.43 -18.48
C ARG A 288 -22.65 -20.76 -18.12
N GLN A 289 -21.92 -21.36 -19.05
CA GLN A 289 -21.13 -22.56 -18.76
C GLN A 289 -19.98 -22.29 -17.78
N ILE A 290 -19.34 -21.12 -17.87
CA ILE A 290 -18.30 -20.70 -16.93
C ILE A 290 -18.91 -20.48 -15.55
N GLU A 291 -20.04 -19.78 -15.45
CA GLU A 291 -20.72 -19.52 -14.18
C GLU A 291 -21.13 -20.81 -13.46
N VAL A 292 -21.71 -21.78 -14.19
CA VAL A 292 -22.06 -23.09 -13.63
C VAL A 292 -20.82 -23.87 -13.17
N LYS A 293 -19.72 -23.80 -13.92
CA LYS A 293 -18.45 -24.42 -13.50
C LYS A 293 -17.91 -23.79 -12.22
N VAL A 294 -17.90 -22.46 -12.14
CA VAL A 294 -17.42 -21.71 -10.97
C VAL A 294 -18.30 -22.00 -9.76
N GLN A 295 -19.64 -22.01 -9.90
CA GLN A 295 -20.54 -22.39 -8.81
C GLN A 295 -20.30 -23.81 -8.31
N ASN A 296 -20.09 -24.76 -9.21
CA ASN A 296 -19.78 -26.14 -8.83
C ASN A 296 -18.44 -26.25 -8.11
N GLU A 297 -17.42 -25.55 -8.59
CA GLU A 297 -16.08 -25.55 -7.97
C GLU A 297 -16.10 -24.91 -6.58
N ILE A 298 -16.82 -23.78 -6.42
CA ILE A 298 -17.04 -23.14 -5.11
C ILE A 298 -17.79 -24.11 -4.17
N ALA A 299 -18.85 -24.77 -4.65
CA ALA A 299 -19.62 -25.71 -3.84
C ALA A 299 -18.82 -26.97 -3.46
N GLN A 300 -17.86 -27.38 -4.29
CA GLN A 300 -16.96 -28.49 -4.00
C GLN A 300 -15.91 -28.08 -2.96
N LYS A 301 -15.22 -26.94 -3.16
CA LYS A 301 -14.23 -26.42 -2.19
C LYS A 301 -14.86 -26.15 -0.83
N ARG A 302 -16.11 -25.67 -0.79
CA ARG A 302 -16.84 -25.45 0.47
C ARG A 302 -17.14 -26.76 1.22
N ARG A 303 -17.44 -27.85 0.50
CA ARG A 303 -17.63 -29.17 1.12
C ARG A 303 -16.32 -29.76 1.65
N GLU A 304 -15.24 -29.59 0.90
CA GLU A 304 -13.91 -30.05 1.30
C GLU A 304 -13.39 -29.30 2.54
N LEU A 305 -13.57 -27.97 2.58
CA LEU A 305 -13.23 -27.16 3.76
C LEU A 305 -14.00 -27.58 5.01
N LEU A 306 -15.31 -27.81 4.88
CA LEU A 306 -16.12 -28.29 6.01
C LEU A 306 -15.67 -29.66 6.51
N ALA A 307 -15.28 -30.57 5.62
CA ALA A 307 -14.75 -31.88 6.00
C ALA A 307 -13.42 -31.74 6.76
N ARG A 308 -12.50 -30.90 6.26
CA ARG A 308 -11.23 -30.63 6.94
C ARG A 308 -11.41 -29.95 8.29
N GLU A 309 -12.34 -29.01 8.40
CA GLU A 309 -12.65 -28.33 9.66
C GLU A 309 -13.15 -29.34 10.71
N GLN A 310 -13.98 -30.30 10.28
CA GLN A 310 -14.49 -31.35 11.16
C GLN A 310 -13.39 -32.33 11.59
N GLU A 311 -12.50 -32.73 10.68
CA GLU A 311 -11.32 -33.56 10.99
C GLU A 311 -10.37 -32.87 11.99
N LEU A 312 -10.09 -31.58 11.79
CA LEU A 312 -9.26 -30.79 12.69
C LEU A 312 -9.88 -30.68 14.08
N LYS A 313 -11.20 -30.48 14.15
CA LYS A 313 -11.93 -30.42 15.42
C LYS A 313 -11.92 -31.77 16.15
N ASP A 314 -12.00 -32.87 15.42
CA ASP A 314 -11.89 -34.21 15.99
C ASP A 314 -10.46 -34.51 16.49
N LEU A 315 -9.43 -34.05 15.77
CA LEU A 315 -8.04 -34.10 16.23
C LEU A 315 -7.81 -33.24 17.47
N GLU A 316 -8.34 -32.01 17.49
CA GLU A 316 -8.23 -31.09 18.63
C GLU A 316 -8.90 -31.69 19.88
N ASN A 317 -10.09 -32.27 19.74
CA ASN A 317 -10.78 -32.95 20.83
C ASN A 317 -10.02 -34.19 21.32
N LYS A 318 -9.38 -34.95 20.44
CA LYS A 318 -8.51 -36.08 20.82
C LYS A 318 -7.27 -35.59 21.58
N LEU A 319 -6.63 -34.52 21.11
CA LEU A 319 -5.47 -33.93 21.77
C LEU A 319 -5.82 -33.37 23.16
N LYS A 320 -7.01 -32.79 23.30
CA LYS A 320 -7.51 -32.26 24.58
C LYS A 320 -7.86 -33.35 25.60
N ASN A 321 -8.26 -34.52 25.13
CA ASN A 321 -8.64 -35.66 25.98
C ASN A 321 -7.47 -36.59 26.31
N ASP A 322 -6.29 -36.41 25.70
CA ASP A 322 -5.09 -37.24 25.97
C ASP A 322 -3.84 -36.36 26.25
N PRO A 323 -3.71 -35.82 27.48
CA PRO A 323 -2.62 -34.91 27.85
C PRO A 323 -1.25 -35.59 27.97
N ASP A 324 -1.17 -36.93 27.90
CA ASP A 324 0.11 -37.66 28.02
C ASP A 324 0.83 -37.89 26.67
N ALA A 325 0.17 -37.64 25.52
CA ALA A 325 0.81 -37.73 24.21
C ALA A 325 1.84 -36.60 23.94
N LEU A 326 1.70 -35.44 24.62
CA LEU A 326 2.62 -34.31 24.53
C LEU A 326 3.95 -34.52 25.29
N LYS A 327 4.03 -35.51 26.19
CA LYS A 327 5.28 -35.86 26.89
C LYS A 327 6.21 -36.75 26.06
N TYR A 328 5.68 -37.53 25.12
CA TYR A 328 6.49 -38.44 24.30
C TYR A 328 7.27 -37.72 23.19
N THR A 329 6.77 -36.58 22.67
CA THR A 329 7.47 -35.81 21.63
C THR A 329 8.56 -34.90 22.19
N SER A 330 8.44 -34.44 23.45
CA SER A 330 9.52 -33.68 24.12
C SER A 330 10.72 -34.55 24.51
N SER A 331 10.51 -35.84 24.79
CA SER A 331 11.61 -36.74 25.20
C SER A 331 12.49 -37.22 24.03
N PHE A 332 11.98 -37.19 22.79
CA PHE A 332 12.76 -37.59 21.60
C PHE A 332 13.66 -36.48 21.05
N ARG A 333 13.41 -35.21 21.40
CA ARG A 333 14.22 -34.06 20.96
C ARG A 333 15.45 -33.82 21.83
N SER A 334 15.55 -34.43 23.02
CA SER A 334 16.71 -34.29 23.92
C SER A 334 17.81 -35.35 23.73
N GLU A 335 17.59 -36.39 22.91
CA GLU A 335 18.58 -37.47 22.68
C GLU A 335 19.34 -37.37 21.34
N THR A 336 19.15 -36.29 20.56
CA THR A 336 19.85 -36.09 19.28
C THR A 336 20.46 -34.68 19.12
N ALA A 337 20.99 -34.11 20.21
CA ALA A 337 21.89 -32.96 20.18
C ALA A 337 23.25 -33.32 20.76
#